data_AF-A0A8T4NN36-F1
#
_entry.id   AF-A0A8T4NN36-F1
#
_cell.length_a   1.000
_cell.length_b   1.000
_cell.length_c   1.000
_cell.angle_alpha   90.00
_cell.angle_beta   90.00
_cell.angle_gamma   90.00
#
_symmetry.space_group_name_H-M   'P 1'
#
loop_
_entity.id
_entity.type
_entity.pdbx_description
1 polymer ?
#
loop_
_entity_poly.entity_id
_entity_poly.type
_entity_poly.pdbx_seq_one_letter_code
_entity_poly.pdbx_strand_id
1 'polypeptide(L)' 'MRTILFIMIFLLIGALFIISNQNLRINKDTDFKKFAGLYYSWFGSLFDNLKDLSGYVIKSEWLPQTTEKINLSNSTNITK' A
#
# COMPACT_ATOMS: atom_id res chain seq x y z
N MET A 1 1.93 19.67 -9.80
CA MET A 1 2.11 19.33 -11.23
C MET A 1 2.96 18.07 -11.43
N ARG A 2 4.23 18.03 -11.01
CA ARG A 2 5.13 16.87 -11.24
C ARG A 2 4.58 15.52 -10.73
N THR A 3 4.05 15.48 -9.51
CA THR A 3 3.54 14.23 -8.91
C THR A 3 2.32 13.66 -9.64
N ILE A 4 1.45 14.53 -10.16
CA ILE A 4 0.27 14.14 -10.93
C ILE A 4 0.70 13.48 -12.23
N LEU A 5 1.75 13.99 -12.89
CA LEU A 5 2.31 13.37 -14.09
C LEU A 5 2.79 11.94 -13.82
N PHE A 6 3.51 11.73 -12.72
CA PHE A 6 3.96 10.39 -12.32
C PHE A 6 2.80 9.42 -12.08
N ILE A 7 1.76 9.87 -11.37
CA ILE A 7 0.56 9.08 -11.12
C ILE A 7 -0.14 8.74 -12.44
N MET A 8 -0.22 9.70 -13.36
CA MET A 8 -0.85 9.49 -14.66
C MET A 8 -0.07 8.48 -15.51
N ILE A 9 1.26 8.58 -15.54
CA ILE A 9 2.14 7.63 -16.24
C ILE A 9 2.01 6.24 -15.63
N PHE A 10 2.00 6.12 -14.30
CA PHE A 10 1.80 4.85 -13.61
C PHE A 10 0.46 4.19 -13.97
N LEU A 11 -0.63 4.97 -13.99
CA LEU A 11 -1.95 4.49 -14.40
C LEU A 11 -1.98 4.03 -15.86
N LEU A 12 -1.35 4.79 -16.77
CA LEU A 12 -1.22 4.40 -18.17
C LEU A 12 -0.45 3.08 -18.35
N ILE A 13 0.63 2.89 -17.58
CA ILE A 13 1.41 1.64 -17.61
C ILE A 13 0.55 0.47 -17.13
N GLY A 14 -0.24 0.66 -16.07
CA GLY A 14 -1.19 -0.35 -15.61
C GLY A 14 -2.22 -0.71 -16.67
N ALA A 15 -2.79 0.30 -17.36
CA ALA A 15 -3.70 0.07 -18.46
C ALA A 15 -3.04 -0.74 -19.58
N LEU A 16 -1.85 -0.32 -20.02
CA LEU A 16 -1.08 -0.99 -21.08
C LEU A 16 -0.73 -2.43 -20.71
N PHE A 17 -0.38 -2.69 -19.45
CA PHE A 17 -0.09 -4.02 -18.95
C PHE A 17 -1.29 -4.96 -19.06
N ILE A 18 -2.49 -4.49 -18.70
CA ILE A 18 -3.73 -5.27 -18.81
C ILE A 18 -4.09 -5.53 -20.27
N ILE A 19 -4.01 -4.50 -21.12
CA ILE A 19 -4.29 -4.61 -22.56
C ILE A 19 -3.36 -5.65 -23.21
N SER A 20 -2.07 -5.58 -22.89
CA SER A 20 -1.04 -6.47 -23.42
C SER A 20 -1.21 -7.92 -22.95
N ASN A 21 -1.39 -8.14 -21.65
CA ASN A 21 -1.52 -9.51 -21.09
C ASN A 21 -2.77 -10.24 -21.57
N GLN A 22 -3.88 -9.52 -21.74
CA GLN A 22 -5.16 -10.10 -22.12
C GLN A 22 -5.41 -10.03 -23.64
N ASN A 23 -4.43 -9.52 -24.40
CA ASN A 23 -4.48 -9.30 -25.85
C ASN A 23 -5.79 -8.61 -26.31
N LEU A 24 -6.20 -7.59 -25.55
CA LEU A 24 -7.49 -6.93 -25.73
C LEU A 24 -7.41 -5.91 -26.86
N ARG A 25 -8.40 -5.95 -27.77
CA ARG A 25 -8.52 -4.99 -28.85
C ARG A 25 -9.49 -3.90 -28.44
N ILE A 26 -8.97 -2.76 -28.02
CA ILE A 26 -9.77 -1.66 -27.44
C ILE A 26 -10.78 -1.07 -28.43
N ASN A 27 -10.61 -1.33 -29.73
CA ASN A 27 -11.54 -0.95 -30.78
C ASN A 27 -12.77 -1.88 -30.92
N LYS A 28 -12.85 -2.95 -30.12
CA LYS A 28 -14.03 -3.82 -30.04
C LYS A 28 -14.76 -3.57 -28.73
N ASP A 29 -16.04 -3.28 -28.79
CA ASP A 29 -16.87 -2.95 -27.61
C ASP A 29 -16.84 -4.06 -26.53
N THR A 30 -16.84 -5.33 -26.95
CA THR A 30 -16.76 -6.48 -26.03
C THR A 30 -15.44 -6.51 -25.26
N ASP A 31 -14.33 -6.27 -25.96
CA ASP A 31 -12.99 -6.27 -25.36
C ASP A 31 -12.78 -5.02 -24.50
N PHE A 32 -13.37 -3.89 -24.89
CA PHE A 32 -13.38 -2.67 -24.09
C PHE A 32 -14.11 -2.86 -22.76
N LYS A 33 -15.28 -3.51 -22.76
CA LYS A 33 -16.02 -3.80 -21.53
C LYS A 33 -15.21 -4.72 -20.60
N LYS A 34 -14.55 -5.73 -21.18
CA LYS A 34 -13.64 -6.62 -20.43
C LYS A 34 -12.44 -5.86 -19.87
N PHE A 35 -11.81 -5.00 -20.67
CA PHE A 35 -10.72 -4.13 -20.23
C PHE A 35 -11.15 -3.24 -19.07
N ALA A 36 -12.28 -2.53 -19.20
CA ALA A 36 -12.77 -1.64 -18.16
C ALA A 36 -12.99 -2.38 -16.84
N GLY A 37 -13.65 -3.56 -16.88
CA GLY A 37 -13.84 -4.39 -15.69
C GLY A 37 -12.53 -4.79 -15.02
N LEU A 38 -11.56 -5.26 -15.82
CA LEU A 38 -10.23 -5.64 -15.31
C LEU A 38 -9.45 -4.46 -14.75
N TYR A 39 -9.51 -3.31 -15.43
CA TYR A 39 -8.82 -2.09 -15.03
C TYR A 39 -9.41 -1.52 -13.72
N TYR A 40 -10.73 -1.48 -13.59
CA TYR A 40 -11.39 -1.08 -12.34
C TYR A 40 -11.08 -2.05 -11.20
N SER A 41 -11.08 -3.36 -11.45
CA SER A 41 -10.70 -4.35 -10.43
C SER A 41 -9.27 -4.17 -9.96
N TRP A 42 -8.33 -3.98 -10.90
CA TRP A 42 -6.92 -3.72 -10.58
C TRP A 42 -6.73 -2.43 -9.80
N PHE A 43 -7.40 -1.35 -10.22
CA PHE A 43 -7.36 -0.06 -9.53
C PHE A 43 -7.96 -0.16 -8.13
N GLY A 44 -9.04 -0.91 -7.95
CA GLY A 44 -9.63 -1.21 -6.65
C GLY A 44 -8.63 -1.92 -5.74
N SER A 45 -7.98 -2.99 -6.24
CA SER A 45 -6.93 -3.68 -5.49
C SER A 45 -5.77 -2.77 -5.10
N LEU A 46 -5.32 -1.87 -5.98
CA LEU A 46 -4.31 -0.87 -5.62
C LEU A 46 -4.74 0.02 -4.46
N PHE A 47 -6.01 0.47 -4.47
CA PHE A 47 -6.55 1.30 -3.41
C PHE A 47 -6.65 0.54 -2.08
N ASP A 48 -7.08 -0.72 -2.11
CA ASP A 48 -7.13 -1.57 -0.92
C ASP A 48 -5.73 -1.79 -0.33
N ASN A 49 -4.74 -2.10 -1.17
CA ASN A 49 -3.35 -2.22 -0.72
C ASN A 49 -2.79 -0.91 -0.14
N LEU A 50 -3.15 0.24 -0.73
CA LEU A 50 -2.74 1.55 -0.22
C LEU A 50 -3.40 1.87 1.13
N LYS A 51 -4.67 1.49 1.30
CA LYS A 51 -5.37 1.58 2.58
C LYS A 51 -4.71 0.70 3.64
N ASP A 52 -4.35 -0.54 3.29
CA ASP A 52 -3.67 -1.44 4.22
C ASP A 52 -2.28 -0.93 4.59
N LEU A 53 -1.52 -0.43 3.62
CA LEU A 53 -0.20 0.17 3.86
C LEU A 53 -0.30 1.41 4.73
N SER A 54 -1.24 2.32 4.46
CA SER A 54 -1.45 3.51 5.29
C SER A 54 -1.93 3.13 6.69
N GLY A 55 -2.81 2.13 6.81
CA GLY A 55 -3.21 1.55 8.08
C GLY A 55 -2.03 0.95 8.84
N TYR A 56 -1.10 0.28 8.15
CA TYR A 56 0.14 -0.23 8.75
C TYR A 56 1.04 0.91 9.20
N VAL A 57 1.27 1.94 8.39
CA VAL A 57 2.11 3.10 8.75
C VAL A 57 1.54 3.85 9.96
N ILE A 58 0.21 4.07 9.99
CA ILE A 58 -0.48 4.68 11.13
C ILE A 58 -0.38 3.80 12.39
N LYS A 59 -0.50 2.47 12.25
CA LYS A 59 -0.32 1.54 13.38
C LYS A 59 1.15 1.35 13.78
N SER A 60 2.07 1.56 12.86
CA SER A 60 3.50 1.64 13.13
C SER A 60 3.85 2.90 13.90
N GLU A 61 2.86 3.74 14.24
CA GLU A 61 3.16 4.98 14.90
C GLU A 61 3.60 4.85 16.36
N TRP A 62 4.79 5.40 16.61
CA TRP A 62 4.98 6.40 17.65
C TRP A 62 4.82 5.94 19.10
N LEU A 63 4.88 4.63 19.38
CA LEU A 63 5.18 4.17 20.73
C LEU A 63 6.48 4.86 21.15
N PRO A 64 6.49 5.77 22.16
CA PRO A 64 7.75 6.16 22.75
C PRO A 64 8.44 4.86 23.14
N GLN A 65 9.73 4.69 22.79
CA GLN A 65 10.52 3.64 23.41
C GLN A 65 10.29 3.83 24.90
N THR A 66 9.58 2.91 25.55
CA THR A 66 9.38 2.95 26.99
C THR A 66 10.76 2.80 27.60
N THR A 67 11.42 3.94 27.80
CA THR A 67 12.55 4.07 28.70
C THR A 67 12.07 3.64 30.08
N GLU A 68 12.86 2.77 30.69
CA GLU A 68 12.84 2.38 32.10
C GLU A 68 11.62 1.62 32.64
N LYS A 69 11.85 0.32 32.85
CA LYS A 69 11.85 -0.15 34.24
C LYS A 69 13.25 -0.66 34.58
N ILE A 70 14.11 0.23 35.09
CA ILE A 70 15.26 -0.23 35.87
C ILE A 70 14.65 -0.99 37.05
N ASN A 71 14.90 -2.29 37.14
CA ASN A 71 14.59 -3.04 38.35
C ASN A 71 15.59 -2.63 39.43
N LEU A 72 15.36 -1.48 40.08
CA LEU A 72 16.08 -1.09 41.28
C LEU A 72 15.47 -1.83 42.49
N SER A 73 15.59 -3.16 42.51
CA SER A 73 15.17 -4.00 43.64
C SER A 73 16.32 -4.75 44.33
N ASN A 74 17.58 -4.44 44.00
CA ASN A 74 18.75 -5.12 44.58
C ASN A 74 19.58 -4.26 45.54
N SER A 75 18.96 -3.39 46.34
CA SER A 75 19.68 -2.61 47.36
C SER A 75 19.02 -2.64 48.74
N THR A 76 18.81 -3.84 49.30
CA THR A 76 18.53 -4.00 50.76
C THR A 76 18.97 -5.35 51.35
N ASN A 77 19.98 -6.05 50.81
CA ASN A 77 20.49 -7.26 51.48
C ASN A 77 22.00 -7.47 51.34
N ILE A 78 22.81 -6.54 51.86
CA ILE A 78 24.15 -6.88 52.38
C ILE A 78 24.43 -5.99 53.60
N THR A 79 23.87 -6.36 54.75
CA THR A 79 24.40 -5.96 56.07
C THR A 79 24.02 -7.06 57.06
N LYS A 80 24.84 -8.12 57.08
CA LYS A 80 25.12 -8.87 58.30
C LYS A 80 26.43 -9.64 58.16
#